data_AF-A0A0B4H8F9-F1
#
_entry.id   AF-A0A0B4H8F9-F1
#
_cell.length_a   1.000
_cell.length_b   1.000
_cell.length_c   1.000
_cell.angle_alpha   90.00
_cell.angle_beta   90.00
_cell.angle_gamma   90.00
#
_symmetry.space_group_name_H-M   'P 1'
#
loop_
_entity.id
_entity.type
_entity.pdbx_description
1 polymer ?
#
loop_
_entity_poly.entity_id
_entity_poly.type
_entity_poly.pdbx_seq_one_letter_code
_entity_poly.pdbx_strand_id
1 'polypeptide(L)'
;MPTARQFDQIPPFPSGTPLVPLPKVSLQELQGKSKAETRRMFEACCEWGFLLDLKNSYEGEILLQDAEKMFLLTTETFALDQSILDSYDYKPPHDITGYKQKGKLKTDDGKTDCMELYTIRQDDIHGNCPRRNNAGPIEVKRADIGEFLRHAHSVVDVILARLDEQLGLEAGTPWWSGRADCFAARYITS
;
A
#
# COMPACT_ATOMS: atom_id res chain seq x y z
N MET A 1 10.16 -5.35 3.11
CA MET A 1 10.79 -4.03 2.87
C MET A 1 12.13 -4.24 2.18
N PRO A 2 12.68 -3.26 1.44
CA PRO A 2 14.06 -3.36 0.99
C PRO A 2 14.98 -3.49 2.21
N THR A 3 15.89 -4.45 2.17
CA THR A 3 16.90 -4.66 3.23
C THR A 3 17.92 -3.52 3.21
N ALA A 4 18.65 -3.30 4.30
CA ALA A 4 19.75 -2.34 4.34
C ALA A 4 20.74 -2.56 3.18
N ARG A 5 21.03 -3.83 2.87
CA ARG A 5 21.88 -4.23 1.74
C ARG A 5 21.35 -3.79 0.37
N GLN A 6 20.03 -3.72 0.19
CA GLN A 6 19.42 -3.20 -1.04
C GLN A 6 19.47 -1.68 -1.09
N PHE A 7 19.33 -1.01 0.06
CA PHE A 7 19.52 0.44 0.15
C PHE A 7 20.97 0.87 -0.14
N ASP A 8 21.96 0.07 0.22
CA ASP A 8 23.37 0.37 -0.09
C ASP A 8 23.70 0.32 -1.60
N GLN A 9 22.82 -0.27 -2.42
CA GLN A 9 23.00 -0.38 -3.87
C GLN A 9 22.37 0.77 -4.66
N ILE A 10 21.59 1.65 -4.00
CA ILE A 10 20.97 2.81 -4.64
C ILE A 10 21.77 4.09 -4.33
N PRO A 11 21.79 5.09 -5.23
CA PRO A 11 22.50 6.33 -4.98
C PRO A 11 21.96 7.04 -3.72
N PRO A 12 22.81 7.77 -2.98
CA PRO A 12 22.37 8.54 -1.83
C PRO A 12 21.36 9.61 -2.24
N PHE A 13 20.50 9.98 -1.30
CA PHE A 13 19.54 11.06 -1.53
C PHE A 13 20.27 12.37 -1.91
N PRO A 14 19.79 13.13 -2.91
CA PRO A 14 20.47 14.34 -3.38
C PRO A 14 20.67 15.38 -2.27
N SER A 15 21.84 16.01 -2.25
CA SER A 15 22.12 17.13 -1.34
C SER A 15 21.38 18.41 -1.76
N GLY A 16 21.00 19.25 -0.79
CA GLY A 16 20.38 20.55 -1.04
C GLY A 16 18.91 20.52 -1.45
N THR A 17 18.27 19.35 -1.45
CA THR A 17 16.81 19.24 -1.66
C THR A 17 16.08 19.54 -0.35
N PRO A 18 15.09 20.44 -0.34
CA PRO A 18 14.27 20.69 0.85
C PRO A 18 13.62 19.40 1.37
N LEU A 19 13.70 19.19 2.69
CA LEU A 19 13.11 18.02 3.34
C LEU A 19 11.92 18.45 4.19
N VAL A 20 10.84 17.67 4.12
CA VAL A 20 9.70 17.79 5.05
C VAL A 20 9.87 16.71 6.13
N PRO A 21 10.03 17.08 7.41
CA PRO A 21 10.19 16.11 8.48
C PRO A 21 8.84 15.49 8.83
N LEU A 22 8.47 14.41 8.13
CA LEU A 22 7.27 13.65 8.46
C LEU A 22 7.40 13.02 9.85
N PRO A 23 6.41 13.21 10.75
CA PRO A 23 6.38 12.55 12.04
C PRO A 23 6.43 11.03 11.87
N LYS A 24 7.18 10.37 12.76
CA LYS A 24 7.14 8.91 12.91
C LYS A 24 6.19 8.56 14.04
N VAL A 25 5.25 7.67 13.76
CA VAL A 25 4.20 7.21 14.68
C VAL A 25 4.44 5.73 14.99
N SER A 26 4.55 5.36 16.25
CA SER A 26 4.79 3.98 16.69
C SER A 26 3.53 3.14 16.66
N LEU A 27 3.50 2.08 15.85
CA LEU A 27 2.40 1.10 15.85
C LEU A 27 2.23 0.47 17.24
N GLN A 28 3.33 0.14 17.91
CA GLN A 28 3.31 -0.45 19.24
C GLN A 28 2.59 0.46 20.25
N GLU A 29 2.86 1.77 20.20
CA GLU A 29 2.18 2.72 21.09
C GLU A 29 0.71 2.92 20.73
N LEU A 30 0.35 2.90 19.44
CA LEU A 30 -1.04 2.94 19.01
C LEU A 30 -1.81 1.69 19.50
N GLN A 31 -1.22 0.50 19.39
CA GLN A 31 -1.77 -0.74 19.93
C GLN A 31 -1.92 -0.67 21.46
N GLY A 32 -0.95 -0.05 22.15
CA GLY A 32 -0.99 0.26 23.57
C GLY A 32 -1.98 1.37 23.96
N LYS A 33 -2.74 1.91 23.00
CA LYS A 33 -3.72 3.01 23.19
C LYS A 33 -3.10 4.25 23.82
N SER A 34 -1.84 4.54 23.50
CA SER A 34 -1.15 5.77 23.93
C SER A 34 -1.93 6.98 23.44
N LYS A 35 -2.47 7.78 24.38
CA LYS A 35 -3.21 9.02 24.05
C LYS A 35 -2.29 10.05 23.39
N ALA A 36 -1.03 10.09 23.80
CA ALA A 36 -0.03 11.01 23.24
C ALA A 36 0.25 10.64 21.77
N GLU A 37 0.50 9.36 21.49
CA GLU A 37 0.80 8.91 20.13
C GLU A 37 -0.41 8.96 19.21
N THR A 38 -1.61 8.63 19.74
CA THR A 38 -2.87 8.79 19.03
C THR A 38 -3.10 10.25 18.62
N ARG A 39 -2.87 11.20 19.53
CA ARG A 39 -2.96 12.63 19.24
C ARG A 39 -1.94 13.05 18.19
N ARG A 40 -0.68 12.64 18.34
CA ARG A 40 0.39 12.92 17.36
C ARG A 40 0.02 12.43 15.97
N MET A 41 -0.50 11.20 15.86
CA MET A 41 -0.96 10.63 14.59
C MET A 41 -2.08 11.46 13.97
N PHE A 42 -3.07 11.85 14.76
CA PHE A 42 -4.20 12.65 14.29
C PHE A 42 -3.78 14.05 13.83
N GLU A 43 -2.93 14.73 14.59
CA GLU A 43 -2.35 16.02 14.21
C GLU A 43 -1.54 15.90 12.91
N ALA A 44 -0.73 14.85 12.78
CA ALA A 44 0.01 14.58 11.55
C ALA A 44 -0.92 14.33 10.35
N CYS A 45 -2.03 13.61 10.52
CA CYS A 45 -3.06 13.45 9.49
C CYS A 45 -3.68 14.77 9.02
N CYS A 46 -3.75 15.78 9.90
CA CYS A 46 -4.31 17.10 9.56
C CYS A 46 -3.31 18.02 8.85
N GLU A 47 -2.03 17.64 8.79
CA GLU A 47 -0.96 18.42 8.15
C GLU A 47 -0.44 17.72 6.88
N TRP A 48 0.67 16.97 7.00
CA TRP A 48 1.39 16.34 5.88
C TRP A 48 1.34 14.81 5.88
N GLY A 49 0.65 14.22 6.85
CA GLY A 49 0.67 12.79 7.13
C GLY A 49 1.83 12.36 8.02
N PHE A 50 2.04 11.05 8.12
CA PHE A 50 3.03 10.44 8.99
C PHE A 50 3.66 9.19 8.35
N LEU A 51 4.79 8.75 8.91
CA LEU A 51 5.36 7.42 8.68
C LEU A 51 5.04 6.53 9.87
N LEU A 52 4.53 5.32 9.63
CA LEU A 52 4.27 4.35 10.68
C LEU A 52 5.54 3.53 10.96
N ASP A 53 6.01 3.56 12.20
CA ASP A 53 7.06 2.66 12.69
C ASP A 53 6.42 1.33 13.11
N LEU A 54 6.75 0.29 12.35
CA LEU A 54 6.27 -1.08 12.55
C LEU A 54 7.13 -1.87 13.54
N LYS A 55 8.28 -1.33 13.97
CA LYS A 55 9.21 -2.05 14.84
C LYS A 55 8.66 -2.18 16.25
N ASN A 56 9.14 -3.21 16.96
CA ASN A 56 8.74 -3.51 18.34
C ASN A 56 7.26 -3.87 18.53
N SER A 57 6.50 -3.99 17.44
CA SER A 57 5.15 -4.56 17.41
C SER A 57 5.22 -5.96 16.79
N TYR A 58 4.61 -6.96 17.43
CA TYR A 58 4.63 -8.33 16.89
C TYR A 58 3.99 -8.38 15.49
N GLU A 59 2.82 -7.77 15.32
CA GLU A 59 2.11 -7.66 14.05
C GLU A 59 2.89 -6.80 13.05
N GLY A 60 3.53 -5.72 13.52
CA GLY A 60 4.35 -4.86 12.68
C GLY A 60 5.58 -5.58 12.11
N GLU A 61 6.28 -6.37 12.91
CA GLU A 61 7.44 -7.17 12.47
C GLU A 61 7.03 -8.25 11.46
N ILE A 62 5.87 -8.89 11.65
CA ILE A 62 5.32 -9.84 10.67
C ILE A 62 5.01 -9.12 9.35
N LEU A 63 4.36 -7.95 9.41
CA LEU A 63 4.04 -7.18 8.21
C LEU A 63 5.30 -6.73 7.45
N LEU A 64 6.39 -6.41 8.16
CA LEU A 64 7.68 -6.10 7.55
C LEU A 64 8.26 -7.29 6.76
N GLN A 65 8.15 -8.50 7.31
CA GLN A 65 8.58 -9.74 6.65
C GLN A 65 7.70 -10.06 5.43
N ASP A 66 6.39 -9.92 5.55
CA ASP A 66 5.48 -10.13 4.41
C ASP A 66 5.72 -9.10 3.31
N ALA A 67 5.97 -7.83 3.67
CA ALA A 67 6.36 -6.82 2.71
C ALA A 67 7.65 -7.21 1.97
N GLU A 68 8.63 -7.84 2.64
CA GLU A 68 9.85 -8.33 1.98
C GLU A 68 9.54 -9.41 0.95
N LYS A 69 8.67 -10.37 1.29
CA LYS A 69 8.17 -11.37 0.32
C LYS A 69 7.48 -10.71 -0.87
N MET A 70 6.69 -9.65 -0.66
CA MET A 70 6.03 -8.91 -1.74
C MET A 70 7.02 -8.18 -2.66
N PHE A 71 8.12 -7.62 -2.12
CA PHE A 71 9.21 -7.06 -2.94
C PHE A 71 9.91 -8.12 -3.79
N LEU A 72 10.17 -9.31 -3.23
CA LEU A 72 10.74 -10.43 -3.98
C LEU A 72 9.78 -10.94 -5.06
N LEU A 73 8.51 -11.14 -4.73
CA LEU A 73 7.46 -11.50 -5.69
C LEU A 73 7.38 -10.48 -6.83
N THR A 74 7.47 -9.19 -6.52
CA THR A 74 7.48 -8.12 -7.52
C THR A 74 8.67 -8.26 -8.46
N THR A 75 9.86 -8.52 -7.91
CA THR A 75 11.10 -8.73 -8.68
C THR A 75 10.99 -9.95 -9.60
N GLU A 76 10.50 -11.07 -9.07
CA GLU A 76 10.29 -12.29 -9.86
C GLU A 76 9.25 -12.12 -10.96
N THR A 77 8.16 -11.37 -10.69
CA THR A 77 7.08 -11.13 -11.65
C THR A 77 7.57 -10.27 -12.81
N PHE A 78 8.29 -9.19 -12.54
CA PHE A 78 8.82 -8.30 -13.60
C PHE A 78 10.10 -8.83 -14.26
N ALA A 79 10.65 -9.94 -13.78
CA ALA A 79 11.71 -10.67 -14.49
C ALA A 79 11.17 -11.58 -15.61
N LEU A 80 9.85 -11.75 -15.72
CA LEU A 80 9.23 -12.48 -16.82
C LEU A 80 9.38 -11.74 -18.15
N ASP A 81 9.33 -12.48 -19.25
CA ASP A 81 9.35 -11.90 -20.59
C ASP A 81 8.16 -10.95 -20.79
N GLN A 82 8.42 -9.83 -21.47
CA GLN A 82 7.40 -8.83 -21.77
C GLN A 82 6.18 -9.43 -22.46
N SER A 83 6.37 -10.37 -23.39
CA SER A 83 5.28 -11.05 -24.09
C SER A 83 4.38 -11.87 -23.16
N ILE A 84 4.93 -12.41 -22.07
CA ILE A 84 4.17 -13.11 -21.03
C ILE A 84 3.36 -12.09 -20.23
N LEU A 85 4.00 -10.99 -19.80
CA LEU A 85 3.33 -9.93 -19.04
C LEU A 85 2.18 -9.28 -19.83
N ASP A 86 2.40 -9.01 -21.11
CA ASP A 86 1.40 -8.44 -22.03
C ASP A 86 0.17 -9.35 -22.22
N SER A 87 0.28 -10.66 -21.94
CA SER A 87 -0.87 -11.56 -21.98
C SER A 87 -1.88 -11.31 -20.84
N TYR A 88 -1.46 -10.63 -19.78
CA TYR A 88 -2.30 -10.25 -18.63
C TYR A 88 -2.76 -8.79 -18.71
N ASP A 89 -3.00 -8.27 -19.91
CA ASP A 89 -3.20 -6.85 -20.18
C ASP A 89 -4.29 -6.17 -19.32
N TYR A 90 -3.93 -4.97 -18.85
CA TYR A 90 -4.78 -4.00 -18.17
C TYR A 90 -5.77 -3.34 -19.15
N LYS A 91 -7.09 -3.48 -18.92
CA LYS A 91 -8.16 -3.09 -19.87
C LYS A 91 -9.15 -2.08 -19.27
N PRO A 92 -8.74 -0.82 -19.03
CA PRO A 92 -9.63 0.20 -18.49
C PRO A 92 -10.71 0.59 -19.52
N PRO A 93 -11.90 1.06 -19.07
CA PRO A 93 -12.34 1.14 -17.67
C PRO A 93 -12.91 -0.19 -17.14
N HIS A 94 -13.05 -1.22 -17.99
CA HIS A 94 -13.80 -2.44 -17.70
C HIS A 94 -13.08 -3.38 -16.72
N ASP A 95 -11.75 -3.44 -16.81
CA ASP A 95 -10.93 -4.27 -15.93
C ASP A 95 -9.58 -3.59 -15.69
N ILE A 96 -9.39 -3.10 -14.47
CA ILE A 96 -8.16 -2.43 -14.04
C ILE A 96 -7.11 -3.40 -13.49
N THR A 97 -7.28 -4.71 -13.66
CA THR A 97 -6.41 -5.73 -13.08
C THR A 97 -5.53 -6.38 -14.13
N GLY A 98 -4.39 -6.91 -13.69
CA GLY A 98 -3.34 -7.43 -14.56
C GLY A 98 -2.21 -6.42 -14.77
N TYR A 99 -1.46 -6.63 -15.85
CA TYR A 99 -0.22 -5.95 -16.16
C TYR A 99 -0.46 -4.67 -16.97
N LYS A 100 0.18 -3.59 -16.53
CA LYS A 100 0.22 -2.29 -17.21
C LYS A 100 1.67 -1.91 -17.48
N GLN A 101 2.01 -1.90 -18.76
CA GLN A 101 3.32 -1.50 -19.25
C GLN A 101 3.61 -0.02 -18.98
N LYS A 102 4.91 0.31 -18.88
CA LYS A 102 5.40 1.70 -18.84
C LYS A 102 4.90 2.50 -20.04
N GLY A 103 4.57 3.76 -19.79
CA GLY A 103 4.20 4.74 -20.81
C GLY A 103 2.79 4.62 -21.39
N LYS A 104 1.92 3.82 -20.76
CA LYS A 104 0.52 3.68 -21.16
C LYS A 104 -0.37 4.82 -20.64
N LEU A 105 0.03 5.50 -19.57
CA LEU A 105 -0.66 6.67 -19.04
C LEU A 105 0.12 7.94 -19.34
N LYS A 106 -0.61 9.02 -19.58
CA LYS A 106 -0.05 10.37 -19.66
C LYS A 106 -0.08 11.00 -18.27
N THR A 107 1.02 11.61 -17.88
CA THR A 107 1.12 12.48 -16.70
C THR A 107 0.53 13.85 -17.02
N ASP A 108 0.28 14.66 -16.00
CA ASP A 108 -0.34 15.99 -16.14
C ASP A 108 0.49 16.97 -17.00
N ASP A 109 1.81 16.74 -17.08
CA ASP A 109 2.73 17.47 -17.95
C ASP A 109 2.76 16.94 -19.40
N GLY A 110 1.88 15.99 -19.74
CA GLY A 110 1.72 15.40 -21.07
C GLY A 110 2.77 14.35 -21.43
N LYS A 111 3.73 14.05 -20.55
CA LYS A 111 4.71 12.97 -20.75
C LYS A 111 4.08 11.60 -20.52
N THR A 112 4.75 10.56 -21.00
CA THR A 112 4.36 9.18 -20.70
C THR A 112 4.93 8.77 -19.35
N ASP A 113 4.14 8.04 -18.57
CA ASP A 113 4.58 7.56 -17.27
C ASP A 113 5.77 6.58 -17.37
N CYS A 114 6.60 6.52 -16.34
CA CYS A 114 7.73 5.59 -16.25
C CYS A 114 7.41 4.35 -15.38
N MET A 115 6.13 4.12 -15.06
CA MET A 115 5.69 3.16 -14.07
C MET A 115 5.13 1.89 -14.73
N GLU A 116 5.74 0.78 -14.35
CA GLU A 116 5.24 -0.55 -14.63
C GLU A 116 4.42 -1.04 -13.43
N LEU A 117 3.26 -1.64 -13.69
CA LEU A 117 2.35 -2.05 -12.63
C LEU A 117 1.76 -3.42 -12.92
N TYR A 118 1.58 -4.22 -11.87
CA TYR A 118 0.73 -5.39 -11.92
C TYR A 118 -0.30 -5.28 -10.80
N THR A 119 -1.58 -5.22 -11.15
CA THR A 119 -2.68 -5.03 -10.20
C THR A 119 -3.43 -6.34 -9.96
N ILE A 120 -3.58 -6.72 -8.70
CA ILE A 120 -4.30 -7.92 -8.25
C ILE A 120 -5.52 -7.49 -7.43
N ARG A 121 -6.66 -8.19 -7.55
CA ARG A 121 -7.83 -7.94 -6.70
C ARG A 121 -7.71 -8.70 -5.38
N GLN A 122 -7.97 -8.03 -4.28
CA GLN A 122 -8.10 -8.67 -2.97
C GLN A 122 -9.18 -9.75 -2.96
N ASP A 123 -10.34 -9.48 -3.57
CA ASP A 123 -11.42 -10.47 -3.65
C ASP A 123 -11.06 -11.72 -4.46
N ASP A 124 -10.16 -11.60 -5.45
CA ASP A 124 -9.62 -12.76 -6.15
C ASP A 124 -8.75 -13.59 -5.20
N ILE A 125 -7.82 -12.94 -4.48
CA ILE A 125 -6.92 -13.62 -3.53
C ILE A 125 -7.69 -14.35 -2.43
N HIS A 126 -8.74 -13.75 -1.89
CA HIS A 126 -9.57 -14.34 -0.83
C HIS A 126 -10.67 -15.28 -1.34
N GLY A 127 -10.87 -15.40 -2.67
CA GLY A 127 -11.90 -16.27 -3.24
C GLY A 127 -13.33 -15.73 -3.14
N ASN A 128 -13.49 -14.42 -2.95
CA ASN A 128 -14.79 -13.73 -2.91
C ASN A 128 -15.35 -13.44 -4.31
N CYS A 129 -14.53 -13.58 -5.36
CA CYS A 129 -14.95 -13.46 -6.76
C CYS A 129 -14.44 -14.64 -7.59
N PRO A 130 -14.94 -14.82 -8.84
CA PRO A 130 -14.37 -15.81 -9.75
C PRO A 130 -12.85 -15.63 -9.87
N ARG A 131 -12.13 -16.74 -9.73
CA ARG A 131 -10.66 -16.75 -9.72
C ARG A 131 -10.11 -16.22 -11.04
N ARG A 132 -9.19 -15.26 -10.97
CA ARG A 132 -8.45 -14.77 -12.14
C ARG A 132 -7.19 -15.60 -12.33
N ASN A 133 -6.81 -15.84 -13.58
CA ASN A 133 -5.49 -16.35 -13.90
C ASN A 133 -4.47 -15.20 -13.85
N ASN A 134 -3.48 -15.28 -12.96
CA ASN A 134 -2.38 -14.31 -12.88
C ASN A 134 -1.06 -14.90 -13.38
N ALA A 135 -0.04 -14.05 -13.50
CA ALA A 135 1.32 -14.50 -13.82
C ALA A 135 1.82 -15.58 -12.84
N GLY A 136 2.66 -16.50 -13.33
CA GLY A 136 3.11 -17.68 -12.59
C GLY A 136 3.59 -17.41 -11.16
N PRO A 137 4.51 -16.44 -10.93
CA PRO A 137 4.97 -16.10 -9.58
C PRO A 137 3.84 -15.70 -8.63
N ILE A 138 2.86 -14.94 -9.12
CA ILE A 138 1.68 -14.51 -8.35
C ILE A 138 0.83 -15.72 -7.98
N GLU A 139 0.58 -16.62 -8.94
CA GLU A 139 -0.21 -17.83 -8.72
C GLU A 139 0.44 -18.79 -7.71
N VAL A 140 1.76 -18.92 -7.74
CA VAL A 140 2.52 -19.73 -6.78
C VAL A 140 2.46 -19.13 -5.36
N LYS A 141 2.52 -17.80 -5.24
CA LYS A 141 2.60 -17.09 -3.96
C LYS A 141 1.27 -16.53 -3.46
N ARG A 142 0.12 -16.99 -3.97
CA ARG A 142 -1.21 -16.47 -3.57
C ARG A 142 -1.47 -16.52 -2.07
N ALA A 143 -1.02 -17.58 -1.39
CA ALA A 143 -1.16 -17.70 0.05
C ALA A 143 -0.36 -16.61 0.79
N ASP A 144 0.88 -16.34 0.37
CA ASP A 144 1.69 -15.25 0.94
C ASP A 144 1.06 -13.87 0.70
N ILE A 145 0.45 -13.64 -0.47
CA ILE A 145 -0.29 -12.41 -0.77
C ILE A 145 -1.50 -12.28 0.16
N GLY A 146 -2.22 -13.38 0.40
CA GLY A 146 -3.35 -13.41 1.34
C GLY A 146 -2.94 -13.05 2.77
N GLU A 147 -1.85 -13.64 3.26
CA GLU A 147 -1.32 -13.31 4.59
C GLU A 147 -0.85 -11.85 4.69
N PHE A 148 -0.15 -11.34 3.67
CA PHE A 148 0.23 -9.93 3.61
C PHE A 148 -0.99 -9.00 3.72
N LEU A 149 -2.04 -9.26 2.93
CA LEU A 149 -3.28 -8.47 2.96
C LEU A 149 -3.91 -8.53 4.34
N ARG A 150 -4.00 -9.72 4.95
CA ARG A 150 -4.60 -9.91 6.28
C ARG A 150 -3.82 -9.14 7.36
N HIS A 151 -2.49 -9.23 7.37
CA HIS A 151 -1.67 -8.50 8.33
C HIS A 151 -1.73 -6.98 8.12
N ALA A 152 -1.74 -6.52 6.85
CA ALA A 152 -1.90 -5.10 6.53
C ALA A 152 -3.24 -4.55 7.04
N HIS A 153 -4.34 -5.29 6.81
CA HIS A 153 -5.67 -4.92 7.35
C HIS A 153 -5.66 -4.82 8.88
N SER A 154 -5.04 -5.77 9.58
CA SER A 154 -4.94 -5.71 11.04
C SER A 154 -4.22 -4.46 11.55
N VAL A 155 -3.22 -3.95 10.83
CA VAL A 155 -2.52 -2.71 11.18
C VAL A 155 -3.39 -1.49 10.86
N VAL A 156 -4.09 -1.50 9.72
CA VAL A 156 -5.03 -0.44 9.35
C VAL A 156 -6.17 -0.33 10.37
N ASP A 157 -6.70 -1.45 10.85
CA ASP A 157 -7.75 -1.47 11.87
C ASP A 157 -7.34 -0.77 13.16
N VAL A 158 -6.07 -0.91 13.57
CA VAL A 158 -5.53 -0.18 14.73
C VAL A 158 -5.56 1.33 14.47
N ILE A 159 -5.08 1.78 13.30
CA ILE A 159 -5.06 3.20 12.91
C ILE A 159 -6.49 3.75 12.86
N LEU A 160 -7.41 3.06 12.19
CA LEU A 160 -8.81 3.49 12.08
C LEU A 160 -9.47 3.58 13.46
N ALA A 161 -9.27 2.58 14.32
CA ALA A 161 -9.80 2.61 15.68
C ALA A 161 -9.22 3.77 16.52
N ARG A 162 -7.99 4.22 16.25
CA ARG A 162 -7.39 5.41 16.89
C ARG A 162 -7.99 6.71 16.34
N LEU A 163 -8.25 6.78 15.04
CA LEU A 163 -8.91 7.92 14.40
C LEU A 163 -10.36 8.08 14.86
N ASP A 164 -11.11 6.99 14.97
CA ASP A 164 -12.49 6.99 15.49
C ASP A 164 -12.57 7.67 16.86
N GLU A 165 -11.63 7.34 17.76
CA GLU A 165 -11.57 7.97 19.09
C GLU A 165 -11.30 9.47 19.03
N GLN A 166 -10.42 9.94 18.14
CA GLN A 166 -10.12 11.37 18.00
C GLN A 166 -11.26 12.14 17.34
N LEU A 167 -12.02 11.48 16.47
CA LEU A 167 -13.20 12.04 15.82
C LEU A 167 -14.47 11.94 16.69
N GLY A 168 -14.40 11.30 17.86
CA GLY A 168 -15.55 11.09 18.75
C GLY A 168 -16.62 10.18 18.15
N LEU A 169 -16.22 9.28 17.24
CA LEU A 169 -17.10 8.31 16.61
C LEU A 169 -17.28 7.08 17.51
N GLU A 170 -18.43 6.43 17.40
CA GLU A 170 -18.63 5.14 18.05
C GLU A 170 -17.72 4.08 17.42
N ALA A 171 -17.16 3.20 18.25
CA ALA A 171 -16.29 2.14 17.78
C ALA A 171 -17.01 1.26 16.75
N GLY A 172 -16.40 1.08 15.56
CA GLY A 172 -17.00 0.30 14.48
C GLY A 172 -18.00 1.07 13.63
N THR A 173 -18.04 2.41 13.72
CA THR A 173 -18.82 3.24 12.79
C THR A 173 -18.34 2.98 11.36
N PRO A 174 -19.18 2.47 10.44
CA PRO A 174 -18.76 2.01 9.11
C PRO A 174 -18.61 3.18 8.12
N TRP A 175 -17.93 4.26 8.51
CA TRP A 175 -17.77 5.44 7.66
C TRP A 175 -16.80 5.22 6.49
N TRP A 176 -16.02 4.12 6.53
CA TRP A 176 -15.11 3.69 5.47
C TRP A 176 -15.74 2.68 4.49
N SER A 177 -16.79 1.95 4.87
CA SER A 177 -17.35 0.88 4.02
C SER A 177 -18.15 1.37 2.81
N GLY A 178 -18.38 2.69 2.68
CA GLY A 178 -19.16 3.27 1.58
C GLY A 178 -18.58 4.54 0.94
N ARG A 179 -17.34 4.96 1.29
CA ARG A 179 -16.76 6.22 0.80
C ARG A 179 -15.38 6.11 0.13
N ALA A 180 -14.86 4.90 -0.07
CA ALA A 180 -13.66 4.70 -0.89
C ALA A 180 -13.86 5.22 -2.33
N ASP A 181 -15.08 5.16 -2.86
CA ASP A 181 -15.38 5.61 -4.22
C ASP A 181 -15.58 7.14 -4.35
N CYS A 182 -15.77 7.86 -3.24
CA CYS A 182 -16.17 9.27 -3.27
C CYS A 182 -15.07 10.28 -2.90
N PHE A 183 -14.05 9.88 -2.14
CA PHE A 183 -13.06 10.86 -1.65
C PHE A 183 -12.02 11.25 -2.70
N ALA A 184 -11.74 10.39 -3.69
CA ALA A 184 -10.85 10.71 -4.80
C ALA A 184 -11.44 11.73 -5.80
N ALA A 185 -12.76 11.97 -5.79
CA ALA A 185 -13.43 12.78 -6.80
C ALA A 185 -13.67 14.24 -6.41
N ARG A 186 -13.45 14.65 -5.15
CA ARG A 186 -13.85 15.99 -4.66
C ARG A 186 -12.74 17.01 -4.44
N TYR A 187 -11.47 16.64 -4.64
CA TYR A 187 -10.34 17.59 -4.50
C TYR A 187 -9.57 17.87 -5.80
N ILE A 188 -10.10 17.44 -6.96
CA ILE A 188 -9.52 17.76 -8.29
C ILE A 188 -10.26 18.91 -8.99
N THR A 189 -11.33 19.45 -8.40
CA THR A 189 -12.01 20.65 -8.92
C THR A 189 -12.33 21.64 -7.80
N SER A 190 -11.32 22.36 -7.35
CA SER A 190 -11.46 23.69 -6.73
C SER A 190 -10.12 24.41 -6.76
#